data_AF-A0AAX4HAJ6-F1
#
_entry.id   AF-A0AAX4HAJ6-F1
#
_cell.length_a   1.000
_cell.length_b   1.000
_cell.length_c   1.000
_cell.angle_alpha   90.00
_cell.angle_beta   90.00
_cell.angle_gamma   90.00
#
_symmetry.space_group_name_H-M   'P 1'
#
loop_
_entity.id
_entity.type
_entity.pdbx_description
1 polymer ?
#
loop_
_entity_poly.entity_id
_entity_poly.type
_entity_poly.pdbx_seq_one_letter_code
_entity_poly.pdbx_strand_id
1 'polypeptide(L)'
;MTDRLTQLQACLDQLVAQFNATINYINTQSDMALLDEDPQSTVNLAAKAPLPGKKESEVSGGEEGMSRETGILQEQAGQGFENVVNELSTDIILKSRQISMIIDSLPGIGTLPETQLKVIGELLKELEEAEQARLRLVKEKDQLLEWCESLIVDVSQGIYKTRL
;
A
#
# COMPACT_ATOMS: atom_id res chain seq x y z
N MET A 1 -2.45 -9.57 15.63
CA MET A 1 -1.81 -9.01 14.42
C MET A 1 -2.53 -9.50 13.15
N THR A 2 -3.86 -9.36 13.11
CA THR A 2 -4.76 -9.85 12.03
C THR A 2 -4.87 -8.86 10.86
N ASP A 3 -4.28 -7.68 11.04
CA ASP A 3 -4.32 -6.56 10.09
C ASP A 3 -3.65 -6.87 8.73
N ARG A 4 -2.86 -7.96 8.63
CA ARG A 4 -2.26 -8.40 7.36
C ARG A 4 -3.28 -8.89 6.34
N LEU A 5 -4.36 -9.54 6.79
CA LEU A 5 -5.43 -9.99 5.89
C LEU A 5 -6.23 -8.79 5.36
N THR A 6 -6.54 -7.83 6.23
CA THR A 6 -7.18 -6.55 5.83
C THR A 6 -6.29 -5.76 4.89
N GLN A 7 -4.98 -5.72 5.15
CA GLN A 7 -3.99 -5.09 4.27
C GLN A 7 -3.93 -5.76 2.90
N LEU A 8 -3.97 -7.09 2.84
CA LEU A 8 -4.02 -7.83 1.57
C LEU A 8 -5.27 -7.45 0.76
N GLN A 9 -6.43 -7.37 1.43
CA GLN A 9 -7.67 -6.94 0.79
C GLN A 9 -7.56 -5.53 0.21
N ALA A 10 -7.04 -4.58 1.00
CA ALA A 10 -6.83 -3.20 0.54
C ALA A 10 -5.84 -3.11 -0.63
N CYS A 11 -4.75 -3.89 -0.61
CA CYS A 11 -3.80 -3.94 -1.72
C CYS A 11 -4.42 -4.53 -2.99
N LEU A 12 -5.26 -5.55 -2.87
CA LEU A 12 -5.96 -6.13 -4.00
C LEU A 12 -6.95 -5.12 -4.62
N ASP A 13 -7.73 -4.43 -3.78
CA ASP A 13 -8.67 -3.41 -4.23
C ASP A 13 -7.96 -2.25 -4.96
N GLN A 14 -6.82 -1.81 -4.42
CA GLN A 14 -5.97 -0.79 -5.07
C GLN A 14 -5.43 -1.27 -6.42
N LEU A 15 -5.00 -2.52 -6.52
CA LEU A 15 -4.48 -3.09 -7.77
C LEU A 15 -5.57 -3.21 -8.85
N VAL A 16 -6.80 -3.57 -8.48
CA VAL A 16 -7.95 -3.57 -9.41
C VAL A 16 -8.29 -2.16 -9.88
N ALA A 17 -8.28 -1.17 -8.98
CA ALA A 17 -8.50 0.22 -9.33
C ALA A 17 -7.42 0.74 -10.29
N GLN A 18 -6.15 0.40 -10.04
CA GLN A 18 -5.03 0.74 -10.91
C GLN A 18 -5.17 0.11 -12.29
N PHE A 19 -5.54 -1.17 -12.39
CA PHE A 19 -5.78 -1.79 -13.70
C PHE A 19 -6.87 -1.09 -14.51
N ASN A 20 -7.98 -0.73 -13.88
CA ASN A 20 -9.05 -0.01 -14.55
C ASN A 20 -8.57 1.39 -15.01
N ALA A 21 -7.83 2.10 -14.17
CA ALA A 21 -7.23 3.39 -14.54
C ALA A 21 -6.25 3.25 -15.72
N THR A 22 -5.39 2.24 -15.72
CA THR A 22 -4.44 1.95 -16.81
C THR A 22 -5.17 1.66 -18.12
N ILE A 23 -6.18 0.79 -18.10
CA ILE A 23 -6.94 0.44 -19.31
C ILE A 23 -7.69 1.67 -19.85
N ASN A 24 -8.31 2.46 -18.97
CA ASN A 24 -9.00 3.69 -19.40
C ASN A 24 -8.03 4.73 -19.94
N TYR A 25 -6.84 4.86 -19.35
CA TYR A 25 -5.80 5.76 -19.85
C TYR A 25 -5.34 5.34 -21.24
N ILE A 26 -5.02 4.06 -21.44
CA ILE A 26 -4.65 3.51 -22.74
C ILE A 26 -5.77 3.76 -23.75
N ASN A 27 -7.02 3.44 -23.42
CA ASN A 27 -8.14 3.59 -24.35
C ASN A 27 -8.45 5.05 -24.74
N THR A 28 -8.14 6.03 -23.89
CA THR A 28 -8.45 7.45 -24.13
C THR A 28 -7.29 8.23 -24.74
N GLN A 29 -6.05 7.83 -24.46
CA GLN A 29 -4.83 8.53 -24.86
C GLN A 29 -4.02 7.77 -25.91
N SER A 30 -4.38 6.52 -26.25
CA SER A 30 -3.72 5.82 -27.36
C SER A 30 -3.97 6.56 -28.66
N ASP A 31 -2.90 7.05 -29.28
CA ASP A 31 -2.98 7.64 -30.60
C ASP A 31 -3.32 6.54 -31.63
N MET A 32 -4.11 6.88 -32.65
CA MET A 32 -4.47 5.91 -33.69
C MET A 32 -3.22 5.48 -34.45
N ALA A 33 -2.92 4.19 -34.46
CA ALA A 33 -1.80 3.64 -35.22
C ALA A 33 -1.93 4.01 -36.71
N LEU A 34 -0.81 4.32 -37.35
CA LEU A 34 -0.77 4.47 -38.79
C LEU A 34 -1.14 3.14 -39.45
N LEU A 35 -2.04 3.20 -40.43
CA LEU A 35 -2.53 2.04 -41.18
C LEU A 35 -1.57 1.63 -42.31
N ASP A 36 -0.60 2.48 -42.61
CA ASP A 36 0.37 2.33 -43.70
C ASP A 36 1.75 2.81 -43.22
N GLU A 37 2.84 2.15 -43.65
CA GLU A 37 4.21 2.44 -43.17
C GLU A 37 4.70 3.83 -43.58
N ASP A 38 4.09 4.42 -44.61
CA ASP A 38 4.43 5.75 -45.09
C ASP A 38 3.67 6.85 -44.32
N PRO A 39 4.35 7.71 -43.54
CA PRO A 39 3.69 8.68 -42.66
C PRO A 39 2.80 9.71 -43.36
N GLN A 40 3.00 9.90 -44.66
CA GLN A 40 2.30 10.84 -45.53
C GLN A 40 1.26 10.15 -46.45
N SER A 41 1.03 8.84 -46.30
CA SER A 41 0.03 8.14 -47.10
C SER A 41 -1.35 8.78 -46.95
N THR A 42 -2.06 8.92 -48.07
CA THR A 42 -3.41 9.52 -48.13
C THR A 42 -4.39 8.88 -47.15
N VAL A 43 -4.17 7.60 -46.82
CA VAL A 43 -4.95 6.82 -45.85
C VAL A 43 -4.72 7.32 -44.42
N ASN A 44 -3.46 7.61 -44.06
CA ASN A 44 -3.09 8.14 -42.73
C ASN A 44 -3.54 9.60 -42.56
N LEU A 45 -3.49 10.40 -43.63
CA LEU A 45 -4.04 11.77 -43.64
C LEU A 45 -5.57 11.79 -43.51
N ALA A 46 -6.26 10.86 -44.19
CA ALA A 46 -7.71 10.75 -44.12
C ALA A 46 -8.20 10.26 -42.74
N ALA A 47 -7.47 9.36 -42.09
CA ALA A 47 -7.76 8.91 -40.73
C ALA A 47 -7.60 10.03 -39.67
N LYS A 48 -6.71 11.00 -39.92
CA LYS A 48 -6.52 12.20 -39.09
C LYS A 48 -7.43 13.40 -39.47
N ALA A 49 -8.23 13.30 -40.53
CA ALA A 49 -9.06 14.41 -40.98
C ALA A 49 -10.29 14.62 -40.06
N PRO A 50 -10.61 15.88 -39.66
CA PRO A 50 -11.82 16.17 -38.88
C PRO A 50 -13.09 15.78 -39.63
N LEU A 51 -14.03 15.11 -38.93
CA LEU A 51 -15.30 14.68 -39.52
C LEU A 51 -16.08 15.85 -40.16
N PRO A 52 -16.62 15.70 -41.38
CA PRO A 52 -17.39 16.74 -42.05
C PRO A 52 -18.71 16.99 -41.32
N GLY A 53 -18.83 18.13 -40.63
CA GLY A 53 -20.06 18.50 -39.93
C GLY A 53 -19.97 19.68 -38.94
N LYS A 54 -18.77 20.11 -38.52
CA LYS A 54 -18.59 21.37 -37.77
C LYS A 54 -18.01 22.43 -38.70
N LYS A 55 -18.87 23.33 -39.18
CA LYS A 55 -18.46 24.48 -40.00
C LYS A 55 -17.70 25.52 -39.18
N GLU A 56 -16.55 25.89 -39.74
CA GLU A 56 -15.97 27.23 -39.92
C GLU A 56 -15.55 28.04 -38.69
N SER A 57 -14.23 28.26 -38.56
CA SER A 57 -13.62 29.56 -38.94
C SER A 57 -12.08 29.50 -39.00
N GLU A 58 -11.55 29.99 -40.14
CA GLU A 58 -10.23 30.61 -40.42
C GLU A 58 -8.96 29.72 -40.26
N VAL A 59 -8.00 29.62 -41.19
CA VAL A 59 -7.45 30.59 -42.16
C VAL A 59 -6.97 29.86 -43.44
N SER A 60 -7.18 30.53 -44.57
CA SER A 60 -6.60 30.26 -45.90
C SER A 60 -5.23 30.94 -46.05
N GLY A 61 -4.27 30.29 -46.71
CA GLY A 61 -3.07 30.94 -47.24
C GLY A 61 -1.79 30.22 -46.84
N GLY A 62 -1.08 29.68 -47.84
CA GLY A 62 0.03 28.75 -47.63
C GLY A 62 1.32 29.36 -47.08
N GLU A 63 2.16 28.49 -46.55
CA GLU A 63 3.63 28.59 -46.49
C GLU A 63 4.19 27.25 -45.97
N GLU A 64 5.19 26.72 -46.68
CA GLU A 64 5.84 25.41 -46.51
C GLU A 64 6.70 25.28 -45.21
N GLY A 65 6.30 25.91 -44.11
CA GLY A 65 7.09 25.97 -42.87
C GLY A 65 6.56 25.15 -41.68
N MET A 66 5.28 24.78 -41.67
CA MET A 66 4.60 24.35 -40.43
C MET A 66 4.54 22.83 -40.18
N SER A 67 4.84 21.99 -41.17
CA SER A 67 4.76 20.52 -41.01
C SER A 67 5.79 19.93 -40.05
N ARG A 68 6.88 20.65 -39.79
CA ARG A 68 7.98 20.18 -38.94
C ARG A 68 7.71 20.41 -37.45
N GLU A 69 6.96 21.46 -37.09
CA GLU A 69 6.60 21.75 -35.69
C GLU A 69 5.49 20.83 -35.17
N THR A 70 4.49 20.49 -36.01
CA THR A 70 3.41 19.58 -35.63
C THR A 70 3.88 18.12 -35.48
N GLY A 71 4.89 17.70 -36.25
CA GLY A 71 5.50 16.38 -36.10
C GLY A 71 6.22 16.22 -34.76
N ILE A 72 6.99 17.24 -34.34
CA ILE A 72 7.75 17.23 -33.08
C ILE A 72 6.80 17.22 -31.86
N LEU A 73 5.69 17.95 -31.92
CA LEU A 73 4.69 17.97 -30.84
C LEU A 73 3.98 16.62 -30.69
N GLN A 74 3.73 15.91 -31.79
CA GLN A 74 3.04 14.61 -31.77
C GLN A 74 3.97 13.47 -31.31
N GLU A 75 5.24 13.51 -31.70
CA GLU A 75 6.26 12.56 -31.20
C GLU A 75 6.54 12.75 -29.71
N GLN A 76 6.52 13.99 -29.21
CA GLN A 76 6.62 14.27 -27.77
C GLN A 76 5.39 13.80 -26.98
N ALA A 77 4.18 13.88 -27.56
CA ALA A 77 2.97 13.35 -26.94
C ALA A 77 3.00 11.81 -26.87
N GLY A 78 3.49 11.13 -27.92
CA GLY A 78 3.69 9.68 -27.93
C GLY A 78 4.75 9.21 -26.94
N GLN A 79 5.87 9.94 -26.82
CA GLN A 79 6.90 9.68 -25.80
C GLN A 79 6.35 9.89 -24.38
N GLY A 80 5.53 10.93 -24.16
CA GLY A 80 4.85 11.15 -22.89
C GLY A 80 3.89 10.00 -22.53
N PHE A 81 3.13 9.50 -23.51
CA PHE A 81 2.24 8.36 -23.34
C PHE A 81 2.99 7.08 -22.95
N GLU A 82 4.04 6.71 -23.68
CA GLU A 82 4.84 5.53 -23.37
C GLU A 82 5.51 5.63 -22.00
N ASN A 83 6.01 6.80 -21.62
CA ASN A 83 6.60 7.03 -20.30
C ASN A 83 5.58 6.81 -19.18
N VAL A 84 4.36 7.32 -19.33
CA VAL A 84 3.27 7.12 -18.35
C VAL A 84 2.84 5.64 -18.29
N VAL A 85 2.74 4.96 -19.43
CA VAL A 85 2.43 3.52 -19.47
C VAL A 85 3.51 2.70 -18.78
N ASN A 86 4.79 3.03 -18.98
CA ASN A 86 5.91 2.36 -18.32
C ASN A 86 5.95 2.60 -16.81
N GLU A 87 5.66 3.81 -16.35
CA GLU A 87 5.53 4.13 -14.92
C GLU A 87 4.40 3.32 -14.28
N LEU A 88 3.23 3.34 -14.90
CA LEU A 88 2.03 2.66 -14.39
C LEU A 88 2.19 1.13 -14.38
N SER A 89 2.85 0.58 -15.42
CA SER A 89 3.24 -0.83 -15.47
C SER A 89 4.24 -1.19 -14.37
N THR A 90 5.20 -0.30 -14.09
CA THR A 90 6.17 -0.51 -13.01
C THR A 90 5.49 -0.53 -11.64
N ASP A 91 4.55 0.38 -11.37
CA ASP A 91 3.81 0.36 -10.09
C ASP A 91 2.96 -0.90 -9.94
N ILE A 92 2.29 -1.38 -11.00
CA ILE A 92 1.54 -2.65 -10.97
C ILE A 92 2.46 -3.83 -10.63
N ILE A 93 3.67 -3.90 -11.22
CA ILE A 93 4.64 -4.96 -10.93
C ILE A 93 5.11 -4.89 -9.47
N LEU A 94 5.42 -3.69 -8.98
CA LEU A 94 5.83 -3.48 -7.60
C LEU A 94 4.72 -3.83 -6.60
N LYS A 95 3.47 -3.48 -6.90
CA LYS A 95 2.28 -3.84 -6.12
C LYS A 95 2.06 -5.36 -6.09
N SER A 96 2.20 -6.03 -7.23
CA SER A 96 2.13 -7.49 -7.32
C SER A 96 3.18 -8.17 -6.43
N ARG A 97 4.43 -7.69 -6.48
CA ARG A 97 5.50 -8.18 -5.57
C ARG A 97 5.17 -7.91 -4.11
N GLN A 98 4.66 -6.72 -3.78
CA GLN A 98 4.27 -6.37 -2.41
C GLN A 98 3.16 -7.31 -1.90
N ILE A 99 2.18 -7.64 -2.74
CA ILE A 99 1.12 -8.59 -2.43
C ILE A 99 1.71 -9.98 -2.15
N SER A 100 2.65 -10.47 -2.96
CA SER A 100 3.34 -11.74 -2.68
C SER A 100 4.05 -11.74 -1.33
N MET A 101 4.78 -10.67 -1.00
CA MET A 101 5.44 -10.55 0.31
C MET A 101 4.44 -10.51 1.49
N ILE A 102 3.28 -9.88 1.29
CA ILE A 102 2.22 -9.87 2.31
C ILE A 102 1.65 -11.29 2.49
N ILE A 103 1.43 -12.03 1.40
CA ILE A 103 0.96 -13.42 1.45
C ILE A 103 1.98 -14.30 2.21
N ASP A 104 3.27 -14.18 1.89
CA ASP A 104 4.33 -14.96 2.53
C ASP A 104 4.48 -14.63 4.02
N SER A 105 4.08 -13.43 4.44
CA SER A 105 4.12 -13.00 5.84
C SER A 105 2.80 -13.21 6.59
N LEU A 106 1.80 -13.87 5.99
CA LEU A 106 0.54 -14.15 6.67
C LEU A 106 0.76 -15.10 7.86
N PRO A 107 0.37 -14.71 9.09
CA PRO A 107 0.56 -15.54 10.26
C PRO A 107 -0.28 -16.80 10.15
N GLY A 108 0.34 -17.96 10.36
CA GLY A 108 -0.34 -19.25 10.30
C GLY A 108 -0.54 -19.80 8.89
N ILE A 109 0.03 -19.18 7.84
CA ILE A 109 0.03 -19.76 6.49
C ILE A 109 0.72 -21.14 6.51
N GLY A 110 0.04 -22.16 6.00
CA GLY A 110 0.54 -23.54 5.96
C GLY A 110 0.45 -24.33 7.28
N THR A 111 -0.12 -23.76 8.35
CA THR A 111 -0.35 -24.50 9.61
C THR A 111 -1.75 -25.10 9.66
N LEU A 112 -1.86 -26.37 10.09
CA LEU A 112 -3.17 -26.99 10.28
C LEU A 112 -3.89 -26.38 11.49
N PRO A 113 -5.23 -26.26 11.45
CA PRO A 113 -6.02 -25.76 12.56
C PRO A 113 -5.78 -26.52 13.87
N GLU A 114 -5.57 -27.83 13.80
CA GLU A 114 -5.29 -28.65 14.99
C GLU A 114 -3.97 -28.26 15.68
N THR A 115 -2.92 -27.96 14.90
CA THR A 115 -1.64 -27.50 15.45
C THR A 115 -1.80 -26.14 16.09
N GLN A 116 -2.57 -25.23 15.48
CA GLN A 116 -2.86 -23.92 16.05
C GLN A 116 -3.60 -24.04 17.39
N LEU A 117 -4.61 -24.93 17.47
CA LEU A 117 -5.36 -25.16 18.71
C LEU A 117 -4.49 -25.77 19.81
N LYS A 118 -3.56 -26.67 19.46
CA LYS A 118 -2.59 -27.21 20.44
C LYS A 118 -1.69 -26.11 21.00
N VAL A 119 -1.13 -25.26 20.14
CA VAL A 119 -0.30 -24.12 20.56
C VAL A 119 -1.11 -23.17 21.45
N ILE A 120 -2.36 -22.91 21.12
CA ILE A 120 -3.25 -22.09 21.98
C ILE A 120 -3.44 -22.75 23.34
N GLY A 121 -3.67 -24.06 23.40
CA GLY A 121 -3.80 -24.79 24.66
C GLY A 121 -2.53 -24.75 25.51
N GLU A 122 -1.35 -24.90 24.90
CA GLU A 122 -0.06 -24.79 25.58
C GLU A 122 0.18 -23.37 26.12
N LEU A 123 -0.07 -22.34 25.32
CA LEU A 123 0.06 -20.94 25.74
C LEU A 123 -0.90 -20.57 26.87
N LEU A 124 -2.13 -21.11 26.86
CA LEU A 124 -3.08 -20.90 27.96
C LEU A 124 -2.55 -21.49 29.28
N LYS A 125 -1.95 -22.68 29.22
CA LYS A 125 -1.36 -23.31 30.40
C LYS A 125 -0.14 -22.53 30.90
N GLU A 126 0.73 -22.10 30.00
CA GLU A 126 1.89 -21.26 30.35
C GLU A 126 1.43 -19.92 30.98
N LEU A 127 0.39 -19.31 30.43
CA LEU A 127 -0.20 -18.09 30.98
C LEU A 127 -0.76 -18.30 32.39
N GLU A 128 -1.44 -19.42 32.63
CA GLU A 128 -1.95 -19.76 33.96
C GLU A 128 -0.80 -19.92 34.97
N GLU A 129 0.24 -20.65 34.61
CA GLU A 129 1.43 -20.85 35.45
C GLU A 129 2.14 -19.52 35.75
N ALA A 130 2.28 -18.65 34.74
CA ALA A 130 2.88 -17.32 34.88
C ALA A 130 2.05 -16.41 35.81
N GLU A 131 0.71 -16.40 35.69
CA GLU A 131 -0.15 -15.59 36.55
C GLU A 131 -0.13 -16.12 38.00
N GLN A 132 -0.09 -17.44 38.22
CA GLN A 132 0.07 -18.02 39.55
C GLN A 132 1.41 -17.65 40.19
N ALA A 133 2.49 -17.60 39.41
CA ALA A 133 3.78 -17.12 39.89
C ALA A 133 3.72 -15.62 40.25
N ARG A 134 3.08 -14.81 39.39
CA ARG A 134 2.86 -13.38 39.63
C ARG A 134 2.11 -13.14 40.94
N LEU A 135 1.02 -13.87 41.18
CA LEU A 135 0.23 -13.76 42.40
C LEU A 135 1.04 -14.11 43.66
N ARG A 136 1.88 -15.14 43.60
CA ARG A 136 2.76 -15.52 44.72
C ARG A 136 3.77 -14.41 45.04
N LEU A 137 4.44 -13.87 44.02
CA LEU A 137 5.39 -12.78 44.19
C LEU A 137 4.73 -11.49 44.71
N VAL A 138 3.52 -11.18 44.25
CA VAL A 138 2.75 -10.04 44.76
C VAL A 138 2.44 -10.22 46.24
N LYS A 139 2.04 -11.43 46.66
CA LYS A 139 1.77 -11.73 48.06
C LYS A 139 3.01 -11.58 48.94
N GLU A 140 4.16 -12.09 48.51
CA GLU A 140 5.43 -11.91 49.23
C GLU A 140 5.84 -10.44 49.31
N LYS A 141 5.69 -9.69 48.21
CA LYS A 141 5.94 -8.25 48.16
C LYS A 141 5.06 -7.51 49.16
N ASP A 142 3.77 -7.85 49.25
CA ASP A 142 2.84 -7.19 50.17
C ASP A 142 3.18 -7.50 51.64
N GLN A 143 3.57 -8.73 51.96
CA GLN A 143 4.03 -9.11 53.31
C GLN A 143 5.30 -8.36 53.73
N LEU A 144 6.28 -8.26 52.82
CA LEU A 144 7.51 -7.53 53.07
C LEU A 144 7.26 -6.02 53.22
N LEU A 145 6.31 -5.48 52.45
CA LEU A 145 5.91 -4.08 52.55
C LEU A 145 5.30 -3.78 53.92
N GLU A 146 4.35 -4.61 54.38
CA GLU A 146 3.73 -4.48 55.70
C GLU A 146 4.77 -4.57 56.84
N TRP A 147 5.74 -5.47 56.72
CA TRP A 147 6.84 -5.57 57.68
C TRP A 147 7.72 -4.31 57.71
N CYS A 148 8.10 -3.79 56.54
CA CYS A 148 8.85 -2.54 56.43
C CYS A 148 8.07 -1.35 57.00
N GLU A 149 6.76 -1.26 56.73
CA GLU A 149 5.89 -0.22 57.29
C GLU A 149 5.85 -0.28 58.82
N SER A 150 5.73 -1.48 59.40
CA SER A 150 5.79 -1.65 60.86
C SER A 150 7.12 -1.17 61.44
N LEU A 151 8.25 -1.53 60.83
CA LEU A 151 9.57 -1.08 61.27
C LEU A 151 9.71 0.45 61.22
N ILE A 152 9.19 1.08 60.16
CA ILE A 152 9.21 2.55 60.01
C ILE A 152 8.38 3.19 61.14
N VAL A 153 7.20 2.64 61.45
CA VAL A 153 6.35 3.14 62.53
C VAL A 153 7.06 2.99 63.88
N ASP A 154 7.65 1.83 64.18
CA ASP A 154 8.36 1.57 65.43
C ASP A 154 9.55 2.53 65.62
N VAL A 155 10.34 2.74 64.58
CA VAL A 155 11.46 3.70 64.60
C VAL A 155 10.95 5.12 64.82
N SER A 156 9.87 5.52 64.14
CA SER A 156 9.28 6.86 64.32
C SER A 156 8.80 7.09 65.77
N GLN A 157 8.17 6.08 66.38
CA GLN A 157 7.73 6.13 67.77
C GLN A 157 8.90 6.15 68.75
N GLY A 158 9.95 5.37 68.49
CA GLY A 158 11.17 5.36 69.30
C GLY A 158 11.86 6.73 69.30
N ILE A 159 11.97 7.37 68.13
CA ILE A 159 12.50 8.74 68.02
C ILE A 159 11.60 9.74 68.77
N TYR A 160 10.28 9.64 68.61
CA TYR A 160 9.33 10.52 69.31
C TYR A 160 9.47 10.41 70.83
N LYS A 161 9.50 9.18 71.37
CA LYS A 161 9.65 8.92 72.82
C LYS A 161 11.00 9.38 73.37
N THR A 162 12.07 9.31 72.58
CA THR A 162 13.41 9.76 73.00
C THR A 162 13.53 11.30 73.07
N ARG A 163 12.65 12.02 72.35
CA ARG A 163 12.69 13.49 72.26
C ARG A 163 11.78 14.19 73.28
N LEU A 164 10.90 13.44 73.96
CA LEU A 164 10.01 13.91 75.03
C LEU A 164 10.71 13.80 76.39
#